data_AF-A0A497UZY6-F1
#
_entry.id   AF-A0A497UZY6-F1
#
_cell.length_a   1.000
_cell.length_b   1.000
_cell.length_c   1.000
_cell.angle_alpha   90.00
_cell.angle_beta   90.00
_cell.angle_gamma   90.00
#
_symmetry.space_group_name_H-M   'P 1'
#
loop_
_entity.id
_entity.type
_entity.pdbx_description
1 polymer ?
#
loop_
_entity_poly.entity_id
_entity_poly.type
_entity_poly.pdbx_seq_one_letter_code
_entity_poly.pdbx_strand_id
1 'polypeptide(L)'
;MEEKSTAFAEFENTTLTRRRNLLPTWIKIFLWIFLIGGAVAAILLMSGSFLTHISLSIYGINANHPYSMTGLLISFLFLYKGIVAYGLWFEQKWAVQAAIVDAIIGIGICLIMMVIIPFTFSHINFTIRLELIPLYFYLVKMQKIKKTWESL
;
A
#
# COMPACT_ATOMS: atom_id res chain seq x y z
N MET A 1 -32.15 -26.79 -36.98
CA MET A 1 -31.50 -25.48 -37.21
C MET A 1 -31.56 -24.73 -35.89
N GLU A 2 -30.51 -24.84 -35.08
CA GLU A 2 -30.38 -24.13 -33.80
C GLU A 2 -29.50 -22.90 -34.01
N GLU A 3 -30.13 -21.75 -34.23
CA GLU A 3 -29.48 -20.47 -34.52
C GLU A 3 -29.67 -19.49 -33.35
N LYS A 4 -29.45 -19.95 -32.10
CA LYS A 4 -29.75 -19.16 -30.89
C LYS A 4 -28.56 -18.86 -29.97
N SER A 5 -27.34 -19.20 -30.38
CA SER A 5 -26.13 -19.10 -29.54
C SER A 5 -25.30 -17.82 -29.73
N THR A 6 -25.36 -17.20 -30.92
CA THR A 6 -24.45 -16.09 -31.27
C THR A 6 -24.79 -14.76 -30.59
N ALA A 7 -26.07 -14.45 -30.36
CA ALA A 7 -26.49 -13.19 -29.73
C ALA A 7 -26.10 -13.09 -28.24
N PHE A 8 -26.00 -14.21 -27.53
CA PHE A 8 -25.59 -14.21 -26.11
C PHE A 8 -24.06 -14.21 -25.95
N ALA A 9 -23.31 -14.74 -26.93
CA ALA A 9 -21.85 -14.72 -26.91
C ALA A 9 -21.26 -13.29 -26.99
N GLU A 10 -21.98 -12.35 -27.64
CA GLU A 10 -21.56 -10.95 -27.72
C GLU A 10 -21.79 -10.20 -26.39
N PHE A 11 -22.82 -10.57 -25.61
CA PHE A 11 -23.05 -10.05 -24.26
C PHE A 11 -22.08 -10.66 -23.22
N GLU A 12 -21.67 -11.92 -23.39
CA GLU A 12 -20.76 -12.59 -22.46
C GLU A 12 -19.32 -12.01 -22.53
N ASN A 13 -18.94 -11.48 -23.70
CA ASN A 13 -17.66 -10.78 -23.90
C ASN A 13 -17.67 -9.32 -23.38
N THR A 14 -18.83 -8.81 -22.97
CA THR A 14 -18.95 -7.52 -22.25
C THR A 14 -18.94 -7.70 -20.74
N THR A 15 -18.24 -8.73 -20.25
CA THR A 15 -17.78 -8.72 -18.86
C THR A 15 -16.78 -7.58 -18.71
N LEU A 16 -17.32 -6.38 -18.49
CA LEU A 16 -16.62 -5.15 -18.15
C LEU A 16 -15.41 -5.53 -17.33
N THR A 17 -14.22 -5.44 -17.94
CA THR A 17 -13.01 -6.00 -17.37
C THR A 17 -12.74 -5.21 -16.10
N ARG A 18 -13.23 -5.73 -14.96
CA ARG A 18 -13.24 -5.00 -13.69
C ARG A 18 -11.80 -4.61 -13.41
N ARG A 19 -11.55 -3.34 -13.04
CA ARG A 19 -10.18 -2.86 -12.90
C ARG A 19 -9.40 -3.70 -11.88
N ARG A 20 -10.08 -4.27 -10.88
CA ARG A 20 -9.53 -5.23 -9.90
C ARG A 20 -8.99 -6.54 -10.48
N ASN A 21 -9.35 -6.95 -11.69
CA ASN A 21 -8.79 -8.14 -12.33
C ASN A 21 -7.36 -7.91 -12.82
N LEU A 22 -6.95 -6.65 -13.02
CA LEU A 22 -5.57 -6.30 -13.36
C LEU A 22 -4.60 -6.49 -12.18
N LEU A 23 -5.14 -6.49 -10.95
CA LEU A 23 -4.37 -6.66 -9.72
C LEU A 23 -4.07 -8.15 -9.47
N PRO A 24 -2.80 -8.57 -9.36
CA PRO A 24 -2.43 -9.90 -8.91
C PRO A 24 -3.05 -10.23 -7.55
N THR A 25 -3.36 -11.51 -7.32
CA THR A 25 -3.88 -12.01 -6.04
C THR A 25 -2.99 -11.65 -4.85
N TRP A 26 -1.66 -11.66 -5.01
CA TRP A 26 -0.73 -11.23 -3.97
C TRP A 26 -0.97 -9.76 -3.56
N ILE A 27 -1.18 -8.85 -4.53
CA ILE A 27 -1.48 -7.44 -4.22
C ILE A 27 -2.81 -7.30 -3.49
N LYS A 28 -3.82 -8.11 -3.83
CA LYS A 28 -5.11 -8.12 -3.14
C LYS A 28 -4.98 -8.50 -1.66
N ILE A 29 -4.07 -9.41 -1.32
CA ILE A 29 -3.78 -9.78 0.08
C ILE A 29 -3.14 -8.59 0.80
N PHE A 30 -2.12 -7.95 0.21
CA PHE A 30 -1.48 -6.77 0.79
C PHE A 30 -2.45 -5.61 0.97
N LEU A 31 -3.35 -5.40 0.02
CA LEU A 31 -4.41 -4.39 0.12
C LEU A 31 -5.28 -4.60 1.35
N TRP A 32 -5.67 -5.85 1.64
CA TRP A 32 -6.43 -6.16 2.84
C TRP A 32 -5.65 -5.88 4.12
N ILE A 33 -4.37 -6.27 4.16
CA ILE A 33 -3.49 -6.00 5.30
C ILE A 33 -3.36 -4.50 5.53
N PHE A 34 -3.15 -3.70 4.48
CA PHE A 34 -3.04 -2.25 4.60
C PHE A 34 -4.35 -1.56 4.94
N LEU A 35 -5.48 -2.10 4.50
CA LEU A 35 -6.80 -1.59 4.84
C LEU A 35 -7.12 -1.82 6.32
N ILE A 36 -6.86 -3.04 6.83
CA ILE A 36 -6.96 -3.34 8.26
C ILE A 36 -5.95 -2.51 9.05
N GLY A 37 -4.69 -2.44 8.60
CA GLY A 37 -3.63 -1.69 9.27
C GLY A 37 -3.94 -0.19 9.36
N GLY A 38 -4.49 0.40 8.30
CA GLY A 38 -4.96 1.79 8.30
C GLY A 38 -6.15 2.01 9.22
N ALA A 39 -7.11 1.08 9.26
CA ALA A 39 -8.23 1.15 10.20
C ALA A 39 -7.76 1.04 11.66
N VAL A 40 -6.82 0.12 11.95
CA VAL A 40 -6.18 0.00 13.26
C VAL A 40 -5.45 1.28 13.61
N ALA A 41 -4.65 1.85 12.70
CA ALA A 41 -3.97 3.13 12.94
C ALA A 41 -4.96 4.27 13.25
N ALA A 42 -6.11 4.33 12.57
CA ALA A 42 -7.18 5.29 12.87
C ALA A 42 -7.72 5.09 14.29
N ILE A 43 -8.03 3.85 14.67
CA ILE A 43 -8.52 3.50 16.01
C ILE A 43 -7.46 3.83 17.07
N LEU A 44 -6.19 3.56 16.80
CA LEU A 44 -5.07 3.89 17.69
C LEU A 44 -4.88 5.40 17.86
N LEU A 45 -5.15 6.20 16.82
CA LEU A 45 -5.16 7.66 16.97
C LEU A 45 -6.36 8.15 17.77
N MET A 46 -7.53 7.50 17.65
CA MET A 46 -8.72 7.86 18.44
C MET A 46 -8.62 7.42 19.91
N SER A 47 -8.01 6.26 20.17
CA SER A 47 -7.91 5.65 21.51
C SER A 47 -6.52 5.77 22.13
N GLY A 48 -5.58 6.46 21.46
CA GLY A 48 -4.16 6.52 21.83
C GLY A 48 -3.89 7.13 23.21
N SER A 49 -4.86 7.82 23.80
CA SER A 49 -4.73 8.45 25.12
C SER A 49 -4.88 7.43 26.24
N PHE A 50 -5.48 6.28 25.94
CA PHE A 50 -5.69 5.17 26.88
C PHE A 50 -4.63 4.07 26.72
N LEU A 51 -3.79 4.13 25.67
CA LEU A 51 -2.86 3.07 25.29
C LEU A 51 -1.43 3.46 25.68
N THR A 52 -0.88 2.81 26.71
CA THR A 52 0.41 3.17 27.32
C THR A 52 1.62 2.45 26.72
N HIS A 53 1.41 1.30 26.06
CA HIS A 53 2.49 0.48 25.49
C HIS A 53 2.13 -0.03 24.10
N ILE A 54 2.42 0.77 23.07
CA ILE A 54 2.29 0.33 21.68
C ILE A 54 3.56 0.68 20.94
N SER A 55 4.28 -0.36 20.51
CA SER A 55 5.41 -0.25 19.60
C SER A 55 4.91 -0.23 18.16
N LEU A 56 4.96 0.94 17.54
CA LEU A 56 4.72 1.10 16.11
C LEU A 56 6.07 1.08 15.38
N SER A 57 6.21 0.21 14.38
CA SER A 57 7.39 0.20 13.52
C SER A 57 6.98 0.13 12.05
N ILE A 58 7.49 1.07 11.24
CA ILE A 58 7.35 1.02 9.77
C ILE A 58 8.59 1.63 9.13
N TYR A 59 9.08 1.02 8.05
CA TYR A 59 10.23 1.50 7.27
C TYR A 59 11.49 1.79 8.10
N GLY A 60 11.61 1.17 9.27
CA GLY A 60 12.72 1.35 10.20
C GLY A 60 12.61 2.50 11.19
N ILE A 61 11.50 3.24 11.17
CA ILE A 61 11.14 4.15 12.25
C ILE A 61 10.46 3.33 13.33
N ASN A 62 10.96 3.41 14.56
CA ASN A 62 10.32 2.82 15.74
C ASN A 62 9.76 3.94 16.63
N ALA A 63 8.53 3.76 17.10
CA ALA A 63 7.90 4.63 18.08
C ALA A 63 7.34 3.78 19.23
N ASN A 64 7.69 4.16 20.46
CA ASN A 64 7.24 3.47 21.67
C ASN A 64 5.87 3.97 22.16
N HIS A 65 5.36 5.05 21.57
CA HIS A 65 4.06 5.62 21.91
C HIS A 65 3.37 6.23 20.68
N PRO A 66 2.07 5.97 20.43
CA PRO A 66 1.34 6.49 19.27
C PRO A 66 1.29 8.03 19.18
N TYR A 67 1.30 8.74 20.30
CA TYR A 67 1.31 10.22 20.36
C TYR A 67 2.71 10.84 20.38
N SER A 68 3.78 10.05 20.29
CA SER A 68 5.11 10.62 20.03
C SER A 68 5.17 11.21 18.62
N MET A 69 6.05 12.18 18.37
CA MET A 69 6.24 12.75 17.03
C MET A 69 6.47 11.67 15.95
N THR A 70 7.25 10.64 16.28
CA THR A 70 7.47 9.49 15.39
C THR A 70 6.25 8.57 15.30
N GLY A 71 5.53 8.34 16.40
CA GLY A 71 4.31 7.53 16.41
C GLY A 71 3.16 8.13 15.58
N LEU A 72 3.01 9.46 15.64
CA LEU A 72 2.05 10.20 14.80
C LEU A 72 2.42 10.05 13.33
N LEU A 73 3.70 10.26 12.98
CA LEU A 73 4.20 10.12 11.61
C LEU A 73 3.95 8.71 11.07
N ILE A 74 4.27 7.66 11.86
CA ILE A 74 3.99 6.26 11.48
C ILE A 74 2.49 6.02 11.30
N SER A 75 1.66 6.54 12.21
CA SER A 75 0.20 6.41 12.13
C SER A 75 -0.36 7.09 10.87
N PHE A 76 0.13 8.28 10.51
CA PHE A 76 -0.23 8.95 9.26
C PHE A 76 0.20 8.16 8.02
N LEU A 77 1.40 7.54 8.04
CA LEU A 77 1.83 6.66 6.94
C LEU A 77 0.90 5.44 6.81
N PHE A 78 0.50 4.81 7.91
CA PHE A 78 -0.47 3.70 7.88
C PHE A 78 -1.85 4.13 7.40
N LEU A 79 -2.33 5.30 7.83
CA LEU A 79 -3.59 5.88 7.35
C LEU A 79 -3.54 6.12 5.84
N TYR A 80 -2.47 6.76 5.35
CA TYR A 80 -2.28 7.01 3.92
C TYR A 80 -2.29 5.70 3.13
N LYS A 81 -1.58 4.67 3.60
CA LYS A 81 -1.60 3.32 3.00
C LYS A 81 -2.99 2.71 3.00
N GLY A 82 -3.74 2.87 4.08
CA GLY A 82 -5.14 2.43 4.16
C GLY A 82 -6.04 3.12 3.12
N ILE A 83 -5.88 4.43 2.94
CA ILE A 83 -6.63 5.23 1.94
C ILE A 83 -6.28 4.77 0.52
N VAL A 84 -4.99 4.58 0.23
CA VAL A 84 -4.53 4.04 -1.06
C VAL A 84 -5.10 2.65 -1.30
N ALA A 85 -5.10 1.80 -0.27
CA ALA A 85 -5.62 0.45 -0.36
C ALA A 85 -7.13 0.41 -0.61
N TYR A 86 -7.87 1.28 0.09
CA TYR A 86 -9.28 1.52 -0.16
C TYR A 86 -9.51 1.96 -1.62
N GLY A 87 -8.77 2.97 -2.10
CA GLY A 87 -8.89 3.45 -3.48
C GLY A 87 -8.67 2.34 -4.52
N LEU A 88 -7.67 1.49 -4.30
CA LEU A 88 -7.37 0.35 -5.19
C LEU A 88 -8.45 -0.72 -5.15
N TRP A 89 -9.02 -0.98 -3.96
CA TRP A 89 -10.11 -1.93 -3.79
C TRP A 89 -11.43 -1.45 -4.41
N PHE A 90 -11.71 -0.15 -4.37
CA PHE A 90 -12.91 0.48 -4.94
C PHE A 90 -12.72 0.97 -6.39
N GLU A 91 -11.65 0.56 -7.07
CA GLU A 91 -11.42 0.83 -8.50
C GLU A 91 -11.32 2.31 -8.88
N GLN A 92 -10.90 3.16 -7.93
CA GLN A 92 -10.81 4.60 -8.15
C GLN A 92 -9.73 4.96 -9.18
N LYS A 93 -9.98 6.00 -9.99
CA LYS A 93 -9.04 6.44 -11.04
C LYS A 93 -7.70 6.93 -10.46
N TRP A 94 -7.74 7.61 -9.31
CA TRP A 94 -6.56 8.14 -8.61
C TRP A 94 -5.77 7.07 -7.84
N ALA A 95 -6.34 5.87 -7.63
CA ALA A 95 -5.78 4.88 -6.73
C ALA A 95 -4.43 4.35 -7.19
N VAL A 96 -4.26 4.07 -8.48
CA VAL A 96 -3.00 3.57 -9.02
C VAL A 96 -1.91 4.65 -8.94
N GLN A 97 -2.27 5.91 -9.18
CA GLN A 97 -1.33 7.02 -9.05
C GLN A 97 -0.88 7.19 -7.58
N ALA A 98 -1.83 7.17 -6.64
CA ALA A 98 -1.52 7.25 -5.21
C ALA A 98 -0.70 6.04 -4.72
N ALA A 99 -0.94 4.84 -5.25
CA ALA A 99 -0.16 3.65 -4.97
C ALA A 99 1.29 3.72 -5.47
N ILE A 100 1.51 4.31 -6.63
CA ILE A 100 2.87 4.57 -7.15
C ILE A 100 3.59 5.57 -6.25
N VAL A 101 2.92 6.66 -5.85
CA VAL A 101 3.49 7.67 -4.95
C VAL A 101 3.82 7.05 -3.59
N ASP A 102 2.90 6.27 -3.00
CA ASP A 102 3.12 5.56 -1.73
C ASP A 102 4.34 4.64 -1.79
N ALA A 103 4.52 3.90 -2.88
CA ALA A 103 5.68 3.03 -3.07
C ALA A 103 6.99 3.83 -3.23
N ILE A 104 6.98 4.96 -3.94
CA ILE A 104 8.16 5.83 -4.05
C ILE A 104 8.53 6.42 -2.68
N ILE A 105 7.54 6.92 -1.92
CA ILE A 105 7.74 7.45 -0.58
C ILE A 105 8.32 6.35 0.33
N GLY A 106 7.75 5.15 0.30
CA GLY A 106 8.25 4.02 1.09
C GLY A 106 9.69 3.62 0.74
N ILE A 107 10.03 3.56 -0.55
CA ILE A 107 11.42 3.34 -0.99
C ILE A 107 12.33 4.45 -0.46
N GLY A 108 11.92 5.71 -0.59
CA GLY A 108 12.68 6.86 -0.11
C GLY A 108 12.94 6.80 1.39
N ILE A 109 11.91 6.54 2.20
CA ILE A 109 12.04 6.40 3.66
C ILE A 109 12.97 5.23 4.01
N CYS A 110 12.80 4.07 3.38
CA CYS A 110 13.69 2.91 3.57
C CYS A 110 15.15 3.25 3.26
N LEU A 111 15.43 3.94 2.15
CA LEU A 111 16.78 4.33 1.78
C LEU A 111 17.38 5.35 2.76
N ILE A 112 16.60 6.34 3.21
CA ILE A 112 17.02 7.30 4.22
C ILE A 112 17.42 6.57 5.52
N MET A 113 16.57 5.65 5.97
CA MET A 113 16.79 4.88 7.20
C MET A 113 17.98 3.91 7.08
N MET A 114 18.24 3.38 5.88
CA MET A 114 19.31 2.42 5.61
C MET A 114 20.67 3.06 5.32
N VAL A 115 20.71 4.25 4.71
CA VAL A 115 21.94 4.89 4.24
C VAL A 115 22.31 6.09 5.11
N ILE A 116 21.36 6.97 5.42
CA ILE A 116 21.65 8.24 6.09
C ILE A 116 21.84 8.03 7.59
N ILE A 117 20.93 7.30 8.24
CA ILE A 117 20.96 7.09 9.69
C ILE A 117 22.24 6.37 10.18
N PRO A 118 22.64 5.19 9.62
CA PRO A 118 23.87 4.53 10.06
C PRO A 118 25.14 5.32 9.68
N PHE A 119 25.08 6.20 8.68
CA PHE A 119 26.19 7.10 8.36
C PHE A 119 26.35 8.22 9.39
N THR A 120 25.24 8.74 9.94
CA THR A 120 25.26 9.76 11.01
C THR A 120 25.52 9.18 12.41
N PHE A 121 25.21 7.90 12.64
CA PHE A 121 25.36 7.25 13.93
C PHE A 121 26.19 5.96 13.77
N SER A 122 27.48 6.02 14.10
CA SER A 122 28.49 4.98 13.85
C SER A 122 28.28 3.62 14.54
N HIS A 123 27.20 3.43 15.31
CA HIS A 123 26.93 2.19 16.06
C HIS A 123 25.74 1.36 15.53
N ILE A 124 25.15 1.72 14.40
CA ILE A 124 23.96 1.04 13.88
C ILE A 124 24.35 0.06 12.77
N ASN A 125 24.09 -1.23 13.00
CA ASN A 125 24.35 -2.29 12.03
C ASN A 125 23.54 -2.07 10.74
N PHE A 126 24.21 -2.21 9.59
CA PHE A 126 23.58 -2.12 8.27
C PHE A 126 22.61 -3.30 8.07
N THR A 127 21.32 -3.04 8.24
CA THR A 127 20.26 -4.04 8.05
C THR A 127 19.62 -3.82 6.68
N ILE A 128 19.99 -4.65 5.70
CA ILE A 128 19.29 -4.66 4.41
C ILE A 128 17.85 -5.13 4.68
N ARG A 129 16.90 -4.19 4.62
CA ARG A 129 15.49 -4.54 4.80
C ARG A 129 14.99 -5.21 3.53
N LEU A 130 14.67 -6.50 3.65
CA LEU A 130 14.01 -7.27 2.59
C LEU A 130 12.68 -6.65 2.15
N GLU A 131 12.11 -5.71 2.92
CA GLU A 131 10.93 -4.88 2.58
C GLU A 131 11.09 -4.08 1.27
N LEU A 132 12.32 -3.73 0.86
CA LEU A 132 12.56 -2.94 -0.35
C LEU A 132 12.25 -3.72 -1.64
N ILE A 133 12.55 -5.03 -1.66
CA ILE A 133 12.36 -5.89 -2.84
C ILE A 133 10.87 -6.02 -3.21
N PRO A 134 9.96 -6.37 -2.29
CA PRO A 134 8.51 -6.34 -2.52
C PRO A 134 8.01 -4.97 -2.96
N LEU A 135 8.52 -3.87 -2.38
CA LEU A 135 8.09 -2.51 -2.73
C LEU A 135 8.48 -2.14 -4.16
N TYR A 136 9.70 -2.48 -4.58
CA TYR A 136 10.18 -2.27 -5.94
C TYR A 136 9.35 -3.08 -6.94
N PHE A 137 9.13 -4.37 -6.67
CA PHE A 137 8.31 -5.23 -7.54
C PHE A 137 6.87 -4.70 -7.65
N TYR A 138 6.30 -4.27 -6.53
CA TYR A 138 4.98 -3.64 -6.47
C TYR A 138 4.92 -2.36 -7.32
N LEU A 139 5.90 -1.46 -7.21
CA LEU A 139 5.99 -0.23 -7.99
C LEU A 139 5.98 -0.52 -9.50
N VAL A 140 6.85 -1.42 -9.96
CA VAL A 140 6.94 -1.79 -11.39
C VAL A 140 5.63 -2.36 -11.88
N LYS A 141 4.96 -3.20 -11.07
CA LYS A 141 3.66 -3.77 -11.43
C LYS A 141 2.58 -2.70 -11.53
N MET A 142 2.54 -1.77 -10.57
CA MET A 142 1.59 -0.65 -10.56
C MET A 142 1.76 0.29 -11.76
N GLN A 143 3.01 0.58 -12.14
CA GLN A 143 3.31 1.36 -13.34
C GLN A 143 2.86 0.67 -14.64
N LYS A 144 3.04 -0.66 -14.73
CA LYS A 144 2.59 -1.44 -15.90
C LYS A 144 1.07 -1.41 -16.04
N ILE A 145 0.33 -1.58 -14.94
CA ILE A 145 -1.14 -1.57 -14.99
C ILE A 145 -1.73 -0.17 -15.12
N LYS A 146 -0.98 0.89 -14.78
CA LYS A 146 -1.46 2.28 -14.83
C LYS A 146 -2.08 2.62 -16.19
N LYS A 147 -1.38 2.31 -17.28
CA LYS A 147 -1.87 2.62 -18.64
C LYS A 147 -3.20 1.93 -18.95
N THR A 148 -3.31 0.64 -18.60
CA THR A 148 -4.54 -0.14 -18.78
C THR A 148 -5.66 0.32 -17.85
N TRP A 149 -5.33 0.75 -16.63
CA TRP A 149 -6.28 1.24 -15.64
C TRP A 149 -6.88 2.61 -16.01
N GLU A 150 -6.08 3.49 -16.62
CA GLU A 150 -6.53 4.79 -17.11
C GLU A 150 -7.35 4.68 -18.41
N SER A 151 -7.15 3.60 -19.19
CA SER A 151 -7.91 3.34 -20.43
C SER A 151 -9.24 2.62 -20.24
N LEU A 152 -9.44 1.96 -19.09
CA LEU A 152 -10.72 1.39 -18.61
C LEU A 152 -11.48 2.43 -17.78
#